data_AF-A0A4D6Q3Q0-F1
#
_entry.id   AF-A0A4D6Q3Q0-F1
#
_cell.length_a   1.000
_cell.length_b   1.000
_cell.length_c   1.000
_cell.angle_alpha   90.00
_cell.angle_beta   90.00
_cell.angle_gamma   90.00
#
_symmetry.space_group_name_H-M   'P 1'
#
loop_
_entity.id
_entity.type
_entity.pdbx_description
1 polymer ?
#
loop_
_entity_poly.entity_id
_entity_poly.type
_entity_poly.pdbx_seq_one_letter_code
_entity_poly.pdbx_strand_id
1 'polypeptide(L)'
;VNVKETGQILLVDYSNVDALKVTTIGAARYLHDGGWDSSKRYFLTAANQSDMIAVVDAKEQKLAALVPVERIPHPGRGANVQDPEFGPVWVTSALGNDAITFIGTDPEGHAEHAWKAAWVLKGQGGGSLFVKTHPNS
;
A
#
# COMPACT_ATOMS: atom_id res chain seq x y z
N VAL A 1 10.30 -1.55 8.39
CA VAL A 1 11.40 -1.96 7.49
C VAL A 1 10.89 -3.08 6.60
N ASN A 2 11.04 -2.96 5.28
CA ASN A 2 10.68 -4.02 4.34
C ASN A 2 11.91 -4.91 4.09
N VAL A 3 11.80 -6.20 4.38
CA VAL A 3 12.79 -7.22 4.04
C VAL A 3 12.34 -7.89 2.75
N LYS A 4 12.87 -7.39 1.64
CA LYS A 4 12.37 -7.62 0.28
C LYS A 4 12.27 -9.10 -0.10
N GLU A 5 13.37 -9.83 -0.01
CA GLU A 5 13.48 -11.18 -0.56
C GLU A 5 12.65 -12.21 0.22
N THR A 6 12.54 -12.02 1.54
CA THR A 6 11.76 -12.89 2.44
C THR A 6 10.30 -12.47 2.55
N GLY A 7 9.94 -11.26 2.10
CA GLY A 7 8.58 -10.75 2.16
C GLY A 7 8.12 -10.45 3.59
N GLN A 8 9.04 -9.98 4.44
CA GLN A 8 8.75 -9.65 5.83
C GLN A 8 8.73 -8.13 6.04
N ILE A 9 7.78 -7.65 6.83
CA ILE A 9 7.71 -6.27 7.30
C ILE A 9 8.07 -6.27 8.77
N LEU A 10 9.12 -5.56 9.14
CA LEU A 10 9.55 -5.40 10.53
C LEU A 10 9.05 -4.06 11.07
N LEU A 11 8.22 -4.11 12.11
CA LEU A 11 7.91 -2.96 12.95
C LEU A 11 8.93 -2.95 14.09
N VAL A 12 9.85 -1.98 14.04
CA VAL A 12 10.96 -1.86 14.98
C VAL A 12 10.61 -0.77 15.99
N ASP A 13 10.43 -1.16 17.24
CA ASP A 13 10.26 -0.22 18.36
C ASP A 13 11.64 0.28 18.79
N TYR A 14 11.85 1.59 18.59
CA TYR A 14 13.09 2.28 18.90
C TYR A 14 13.01 3.10 20.21
N SER A 15 12.00 2.86 21.06
CA SER A 15 11.91 3.50 22.39
C SER A 15 13.07 3.13 23.32
N ASN A 16 13.68 1.96 23.10
CA ASN A 16 14.93 1.54 23.72
C ASN A 16 15.83 0.87 22.68
N VAL A 17 16.85 1.60 22.22
CA VAL A 17 17.78 1.13 21.17
C VAL A 17 18.75 0.06 21.66
N ASP A 18 18.96 -0.07 22.97
CA ASP A 18 19.82 -1.10 23.57
C ASP A 18 19.08 -2.45 23.72
N ALA A 19 17.75 -2.43 23.69
CA ALA A 19 16.89 -3.61 23.82
C ALA A 19 15.69 -3.53 22.85
N LEU A 20 15.98 -3.53 21.55
CA LEU A 20 14.98 -3.40 20.50
C LEU A 20 13.90 -4.48 20.59
N LYS A 21 12.64 -4.04 20.52
CA LYS A 21 11.50 -4.93 20.26
C LYS A 21 11.16 -4.87 18.78
N VAL A 22 10.99 -6.03 18.17
CA VAL A 22 10.67 -6.13 16.74
C VAL A 22 9.49 -7.07 16.53
N THR A 23 8.42 -6.54 15.93
CA THR A 23 7.32 -7.34 15.43
C THR A 23 7.59 -7.68 13.97
N THR A 24 7.70 -8.98 13.66
CA THR A 24 7.93 -9.48 12.30
C THR A 24 6.61 -9.93 11.70
N ILE A 25 6.19 -9.28 10.62
CA ILE A 25 4.93 -9.56 9.93
C ILE A 25 5.25 -10.21 8.58
N GLY A 26 4.73 -11.40 8.33
CA GLY A 26 4.76 -11.99 6.99
C GLY A 26 3.80 -11.27 6.06
N ALA A 27 4.25 -10.94 4.85
CA ALA A 27 3.46 -10.30 3.82
C ALA A 27 3.56 -11.10 2.50
N ALA A 28 4.24 -10.57 1.50
CA ALA A 28 4.52 -11.23 0.23
C ALA A 28 5.96 -10.92 -0.21
N ARG A 29 6.59 -11.83 -0.96
CA ARG A 29 7.98 -11.64 -1.43
C ARG A 29 8.07 -10.46 -2.39
N TYR A 30 9.28 -9.89 -2.47
CA TYR A 30 9.63 -8.75 -3.31
C TYR A 30 8.99 -7.44 -2.86
N LEU A 31 8.90 -7.23 -1.53
CA LEU A 31 8.52 -5.93 -0.96
C LEU A 31 9.46 -4.85 -1.46
N HIS A 32 8.89 -3.70 -1.80
CA HIS A 32 9.62 -2.58 -2.38
C HIS A 32 9.22 -1.30 -1.65
N ASP A 33 8.59 -0.37 -2.36
CA ASP A 33 8.13 0.92 -1.92
C ASP A 33 6.68 0.89 -1.42
N GLY A 34 6.24 1.99 -0.83
CA GLY A 34 4.96 2.07 -0.15
C GLY A 34 4.78 3.38 0.61
N GLY A 35 3.57 3.61 1.08
CA GLY A 35 3.25 4.79 1.86
C GLY A 35 2.05 4.60 2.77
N TRP A 36 1.85 5.59 3.60
CA TRP A 36 0.73 5.64 4.51
C TRP A 36 -0.55 6.04 3.78
N ASP A 37 -1.66 5.44 4.23
CA ASP A 37 -3.00 5.93 3.94
C ASP A 37 -3.20 7.38 4.45
N SER A 38 -4.37 7.95 4.19
CA SER A 38 -4.70 9.32 4.60
C SER A 38 -4.70 9.47 6.13
N SER A 39 -5.13 8.44 6.88
CA SER A 39 -5.23 8.46 8.35
C SER A 39 -3.89 8.25 9.06
N LYS A 40 -2.84 7.82 8.34
CA LYS A 40 -1.52 7.45 8.91
C LYS A 40 -1.56 6.26 9.87
N ARG A 41 -2.53 5.36 9.68
CA ARG A 41 -2.65 4.11 10.45
C ARG A 41 -2.19 2.90 9.64
N TYR A 42 -2.52 2.87 8.36
CA TYR A 42 -2.25 1.72 7.51
C TYR A 42 -1.10 2.01 6.57
N PHE A 43 -0.11 1.12 6.56
CA PHE A 43 1.01 1.19 5.63
C PHE A 43 0.74 0.25 4.45
N LEU A 44 0.64 0.83 3.25
CA LEU A 44 0.43 0.10 2.00
C LEU A 44 1.77 0.02 1.26
N THR A 45 2.21 -1.18 0.92
CA THR A 45 3.50 -1.39 0.24
C THR A 45 3.41 -2.44 -0.85
N ALA A 46 4.10 -2.17 -1.97
CA ALA A 46 4.12 -3.06 -3.12
C ALA A 46 5.04 -4.26 -2.87
N ALA A 47 4.48 -5.45 -3.08
CA ALA A 47 5.22 -6.68 -3.33
C ALA A 47 5.30 -6.88 -4.84
N ASN A 48 6.16 -6.10 -5.50
CA ASN A 48 5.99 -5.76 -6.91
C ASN A 48 6.06 -6.95 -7.87
N GLN A 49 7.04 -7.84 -7.74
CA GLN A 49 7.14 -9.05 -8.57
C GLN A 49 6.10 -10.13 -8.20
N SER A 50 5.33 -9.90 -7.14
CA SER A 50 4.20 -10.73 -6.73
C SER A 50 2.85 -10.14 -7.16
N ASP A 51 2.83 -8.99 -7.85
CA ASP A 51 1.61 -8.32 -8.32
C ASP A 51 0.59 -8.05 -7.18
N MET A 52 1.10 -7.62 -6.02
CA MET A 52 0.31 -7.39 -4.81
C MET A 52 0.68 -6.09 -4.08
N ILE A 53 -0.29 -5.53 -3.35
CA ILE A 53 -0.09 -4.53 -2.30
C ILE A 53 -0.36 -5.17 -0.94
N ALA A 54 0.63 -5.17 -0.06
CA ALA A 54 0.46 -5.55 1.34
C ALA A 54 -0.01 -4.35 2.16
N VAL A 55 -1.01 -4.56 3.00
CA VAL A 55 -1.56 -3.57 3.93
C VAL A 55 -1.23 -4.00 5.34
N VAL A 56 -0.51 -3.16 6.08
CA VAL A 56 -0.19 -3.37 7.50
C VAL A 56 -0.96 -2.38 8.36
N ASP A 57 -1.70 -2.87 9.35
CA ASP A 57 -2.22 -2.02 10.43
C ASP A 57 -1.09 -1.77 11.42
N ALA A 58 -0.56 -0.55 11.44
CA ALA A 58 0.55 -0.20 12.32
C ALA A 58 0.12 -0.07 13.79
N LYS A 59 -1.18 0.18 14.04
CA LYS A 59 -1.72 0.26 15.40
C LYS A 59 -1.86 -1.12 16.02
N GLU A 60 -2.44 -2.06 15.26
CA GLU A 60 -2.64 -3.44 15.70
C GLU A 60 -1.42 -4.35 15.42
N GLN A 61 -0.39 -3.79 14.77
CA GLN A 61 0.88 -4.46 14.43
C GLN A 61 0.70 -5.78 13.66
N LYS A 62 -0.24 -5.81 12.71
CA LYS A 62 -0.60 -7.02 11.94
C LYS A 62 -0.83 -6.74 10.47
N LEU A 63 -0.72 -7.79 9.65
CA LEU A 63 -1.15 -7.74 8.26
C LEU A 63 -2.68 -7.61 8.23
N ALA A 64 -3.18 -6.55 7.60
CA ALA A 64 -4.61 -6.33 7.40
C ALA A 64 -5.11 -7.02 6.12
N ALA A 65 -4.33 -6.93 5.04
CA ALA A 65 -4.70 -7.53 3.76
C ALA A 65 -3.51 -7.71 2.82
N LEU A 66 -3.68 -8.60 1.83
CA LEU A 66 -2.90 -8.65 0.59
C LEU A 66 -3.87 -8.38 -0.56
N VAL A 67 -3.71 -7.24 -1.22
CA VAL A 67 -4.58 -6.80 -2.31
C VAL A 67 -3.92 -7.15 -3.64
N PRO A 68 -4.50 -8.04 -4.47
CA PRO A 68 -3.99 -8.28 -5.81
C PRO A 68 -4.18 -7.04 -6.67
N VAL A 69 -3.18 -6.70 -7.47
CA VAL A 69 -3.19 -5.56 -8.38
C VAL A 69 -2.57 -5.92 -9.72
N GLU A 70 -2.68 -5.00 -10.67
CA GLU A 70 -2.16 -5.19 -12.02
C GLU A 70 -0.62 -5.06 -12.07
N ARG A 71 -0.03 -5.90 -12.93
CA ARG A 71 1.40 -6.23 -13.11
C ARG A 71 2.44 -5.18 -12.63
N ILE A 72 3.29 -5.56 -11.68
CA ILE A 72 4.43 -4.81 -11.13
C ILE A 72 4.00 -3.42 -10.63
N PRO A 73 3.23 -3.33 -9.53
CA PRO A 73 2.87 -2.06 -8.93
C PRO A 73 4.13 -1.28 -8.49
N HIS A 74 4.13 0.02 -8.78
CA HIS A 74 5.24 0.92 -8.43
C HIS A 74 4.70 2.28 -7.94
N PRO A 75 4.28 2.36 -6.66
CA PRO A 75 3.59 3.54 -6.12
C PRO A 75 4.48 4.73 -5.81
N GLY A 76 5.78 4.54 -5.59
CA GLY A 76 6.55 5.41 -4.70
C GLY A 76 5.95 5.40 -3.30
N ARG A 77 5.42 6.54 -2.84
CA ARG A 77 4.61 6.61 -1.60
C ARG A 77 3.10 6.45 -1.85
N GLY A 78 2.71 6.32 -3.11
CA GLY A 78 1.33 6.41 -3.55
C GLY A 78 0.73 7.81 -3.41
N ALA A 79 -0.56 7.88 -3.70
CA ALA A 79 -1.37 9.09 -3.64
C ALA A 79 -2.68 8.79 -2.90
N ASN A 80 -3.04 9.62 -1.91
CA ASN A 80 -4.31 9.47 -1.19
C ASN A 80 -5.34 10.42 -1.79
N VAL A 81 -6.52 9.91 -2.15
CA VAL A 81 -7.61 10.67 -2.76
C VAL A 81 -8.89 10.42 -1.97
N GLN A 82 -9.74 11.44 -1.86
CA GLN A 82 -11.11 11.25 -1.42
C GLN A 82 -11.96 10.96 -2.66
N ASP A 83 -12.32 9.69 -2.85
CA ASP A 83 -13.19 9.28 -3.93
C ASP A 83 -14.66 9.59 -3.57
N PRO A 84 -15.46 10.17 -4.48
CA PRO A 84 -16.87 10.47 -4.21
C PRO A 84 -17.76 9.25 -3.98
N GLU A 85 -17.40 8.09 -4.53
CA GLU A 85 -18.20 6.86 -4.46
C GLU A 85 -17.64 5.88 -3.42
N PHE A 86 -16.31 5.72 -3.37
CA PHE A 86 -15.66 4.69 -2.54
C PHE A 86 -15.05 5.21 -1.24
N GLY A 87 -15.15 6.51 -0.98
CA GLY A 87 -14.56 7.13 0.19
C GLY A 87 -13.02 7.29 0.07
N PRO A 88 -12.29 7.24 1.19
CA PRO A 88 -10.83 7.34 1.18
C PRO A 88 -10.16 6.18 0.42
N VAL A 89 -9.33 6.52 -0.57
CA VAL A 89 -8.58 5.56 -1.38
C VAL A 89 -7.10 5.92 -1.45
N TRP A 90 -6.25 4.91 -1.59
CA TRP A 90 -4.83 5.03 -1.87
C TRP A 90 -4.52 4.45 -3.25
N VAL A 91 -3.71 5.17 -4.03
CA VAL A 91 -3.50 4.92 -5.45
C VAL A 91 -2.07 4.49 -5.71
N THR A 92 -1.92 3.49 -6.59
CA THR A 92 -0.65 3.06 -7.19
C THR A 92 -0.77 3.03 -8.71
N SER A 93 0.30 3.37 -9.41
CA SER A 93 0.48 2.99 -10.82
C SER A 93 1.21 1.65 -10.94
N ALA A 94 1.32 1.17 -12.16
CA ALA A 94 2.07 -0.03 -12.52
C ALA A 94 3.25 0.29 -13.45
N LEU A 95 4.36 -0.40 -13.22
CA LEU A 95 5.50 -0.40 -14.14
C LEU A 95 5.25 -1.36 -15.31
N GLY A 96 4.56 -2.48 -15.07
CA GLY A 96 4.39 -3.56 -16.03
C GLY A 96 3.30 -3.35 -17.08
N ASN A 97 2.39 -2.39 -16.87
CA ASN A 97 1.30 -2.04 -17.79
C ASN A 97 0.77 -0.62 -17.52
N ASP A 98 -0.33 -0.26 -18.18
CA ASP A 98 -0.97 1.05 -18.08
C ASP A 98 -1.96 1.20 -16.92
N ALA A 99 -2.02 0.26 -15.99
CA ALA A 99 -3.01 0.30 -14.90
C ALA A 99 -2.68 1.36 -13.83
N ILE A 100 -3.72 2.03 -13.36
CA ILE A 100 -3.72 2.86 -12.15
C ILE A 100 -4.79 2.29 -11.22
N THR A 101 -4.36 1.70 -10.11
CA THR A 101 -5.24 1.00 -9.17
C THR A 101 -5.53 1.87 -7.95
N PHE A 102 -6.81 2.01 -7.60
CA PHE A 102 -7.31 2.72 -6.44
C PHE A 102 -7.75 1.68 -5.41
N ILE A 103 -7.21 1.74 -4.20
CA ILE A 103 -7.46 0.77 -3.13
C ILE A 103 -8.20 1.48 -2.00
N GLY A 104 -9.36 0.96 -1.58
CA GLY A 104 -10.09 1.50 -0.44
C GLY A 104 -9.30 1.36 0.87
N THR A 105 -9.24 2.43 1.68
CA THR A 105 -8.43 2.46 2.92
C THR A 105 -9.22 2.76 4.18
N ASP A 106 -10.56 2.76 4.12
CA ASP A 106 -11.42 3.08 5.25
C ASP A 106 -12.29 1.88 5.69
N PRO A 107 -11.76 0.98 6.53
CA PRO A 107 -12.50 -0.18 7.03
C PRO A 107 -13.60 0.16 8.04
N GLU A 108 -13.68 1.41 8.54
CA GLU A 108 -14.70 1.81 9.53
C GLU A 108 -15.90 2.46 8.85
N GLY A 109 -15.67 3.40 7.91
CA GLY A 109 -16.73 4.11 7.20
C GLY A 109 -17.17 3.47 5.88
N HIS A 110 -16.30 2.68 5.24
CA HIS A 110 -16.51 2.09 3.90
C HIS A 110 -16.03 0.62 3.87
N ALA A 111 -16.46 -0.18 4.85
CA ALA A 111 -15.96 -1.53 5.10
C ALA A 111 -16.12 -2.49 3.90
N GLU A 112 -17.15 -2.30 3.09
CA GLU A 112 -17.43 -3.06 1.87
C GLU A 112 -16.38 -2.84 0.77
N HIS A 113 -15.66 -1.72 0.81
CA HIS A 113 -14.64 -1.32 -0.17
C HIS A 113 -13.20 -1.41 0.37
N ALA A 114 -13.04 -1.45 1.69
CA ALA A 114 -11.73 -1.52 2.33
C ALA A 114 -10.91 -2.71 1.83
N TRP A 115 -9.66 -2.43 1.48
CA TRP A 115 -8.66 -3.42 1.02
C TRP A 115 -9.04 -4.14 -0.27
N LYS A 116 -9.81 -3.48 -1.13
CA LYS A 116 -10.15 -3.96 -2.48
C LYS A 116 -9.71 -2.93 -3.51
N ALA A 117 -9.42 -3.39 -4.72
CA ALA A 117 -9.28 -2.50 -5.88
C ALA A 117 -10.66 -1.91 -6.21
N ALA A 118 -10.92 -0.70 -5.75
CA ALA A 118 -12.16 0.03 -5.97
C ALA A 118 -12.29 0.47 -7.44
N TRP A 119 -11.19 0.97 -8.00
CA TRP A 119 -11.07 1.27 -9.42
C TRP A 119 -9.76 0.75 -10.00
N VAL A 120 -9.81 0.41 -11.28
CA VAL A 120 -8.63 0.22 -12.13
C VAL A 120 -8.81 1.08 -13.37
N LEU A 121 -8.08 2.18 -13.44
CA LEU A 121 -8.10 3.11 -14.57
C LEU A 121 -6.91 2.85 -15.50
N LYS A 122 -7.01 3.35 -16.74
CA LYS A 122 -5.89 3.35 -17.69
C LYS A 122 -5.15 4.67 -17.63
N GLY A 123 -3.85 4.59 -17.39
CA GLY A 123 -2.88 5.66 -17.54
C GLY A 123 -2.38 5.79 -18.98
N GLN A 124 -1.22 6.42 -19.15
CA GLN A 124 -0.66 6.72 -20.48
C GLN A 124 0.01 5.50 -21.14
N GLY A 125 0.36 4.47 -20.38
CA GLY A 125 1.15 3.33 -20.83
C GLY A 125 1.90 2.65 -19.69
N GLY A 126 2.63 1.58 -20.01
CA GLY A 126 3.58 0.94 -19.09
C GLY A 126 4.78 1.83 -18.76
N GLY A 127 5.51 1.45 -17.71
CA GLY A 127 6.72 2.16 -17.26
C GLY A 127 6.46 3.30 -16.26
N SER A 128 5.25 3.40 -15.71
CA SER A 128 4.96 4.41 -14.67
C SER A 128 5.72 4.09 -13.37
N LEU A 129 6.33 5.13 -12.79
CA LEU A 129 7.13 5.03 -11.56
C LEU A 129 6.47 5.70 -10.36
N PHE A 130 5.63 6.71 -10.59
CA PHE A 130 5.09 7.54 -9.52
C PHE A 130 3.67 7.99 -9.84
N VAL A 131 2.85 8.07 -8.79
CA VAL A 131 1.58 8.77 -8.79
C VAL A 131 1.61 9.86 -7.72
N LYS A 132 0.86 10.95 -7.95
CA LYS A 132 0.83 12.08 -7.01
C LYS A 132 -0.51 12.79 -7.00
N THR A 133 -0.84 13.35 -5.84
CA THR A 133 -1.96 14.25 -5.60
C THR A 133 -1.64 15.09 -4.36
N HIS A 134 -2.51 16.07 -4.06
CA HIS A 134 -2.50 16.87 -2.84
C HIS A 134 -3.96 17.15 -2.39
N PRO A 135 -4.26 17.28 -1.09
CA PRO A 135 -5.62 17.60 -0.61
C PRO A 135 -6.23 18.92 -1.13
N ASN A 136 -5.44 19.77 -1.80
CA ASN A 136 -5.86 21.08 -2.32
C ASN A 136 -5.71 21.17 -3.84
N SER A 137 -5.54 20.04 -4.52
CA SER A 137 -5.48 19.96 -5.98
C SER A 137 -6.87 19.79 -6.58
#